data_AF-A0A9D0C8L7-F1
#
_entry.id   AF-A0A9D0C8L7-F1
#
_cell.length_a   1.000
_cell.length_b   1.000
_cell.length_c   1.000
_cell.angle_alpha   90.00
_cell.angle_beta   90.00
_cell.angle_gamma   90.00
#
_symmetry.space_group_name_H-M   'P 1'
#
loop_
_entity.id
_entity.type
_entity.pdbx_description
1 polymer ?
#
loop_
_entity_poly.entity_id
_entity_poly.type
_entity_poly.pdbx_seq_one_letter_code
_entity_poly.pdbx_strand_id
1 'polypeptide(L)'
;MRLPGSLAAAADRLLREHTVEGRAAEVLTAIAAATPAHLQARARRLQRILRARIPVLPPDCRHVDYDVIPVMISEGCLYNCGFCRVKTTAGFRVRSPADIRQQIDALAEYFGADLANYNALFLGQNDALAAGSATICRAAEYGYRRLGQERSLIRGPVVLLFGSVDSFLALTEADLARLAGLPQRVFINIGLESFHGPSLARLAKPVDPG
;
A
#
# COMPACT_ATOMS: atom_id res chain seq x y z
N MET A 1 -27.57 19.84 4.71
CA MET A 1 -27.37 20.78 3.59
C MET A 1 -26.54 20.07 2.52
N ARG A 2 -27.17 19.52 1.48
CA ARG A 2 -26.45 18.94 0.33
C ARG A 2 -26.20 20.07 -0.65
N LEU A 3 -24.94 20.43 -0.89
CA LEU A 3 -24.62 21.35 -1.98
C LEU A 3 -25.04 20.68 -3.30
N PRO A 4 -25.88 21.30 -4.13
CA PRO A 4 -26.20 20.77 -5.45
C PRO A 4 -24.96 20.97 -6.34
N GLY A 5 -24.15 19.91 -6.49
CA GLY A 5 -22.95 19.91 -7.33
C GLY A 5 -21.80 19.09 -6.74
N SER A 6 -20.82 18.72 -7.58
CA SER A 6 -19.58 18.09 -7.11
C SER A 6 -18.73 19.12 -6.35
N LEU A 7 -17.85 18.65 -5.45
CA LEU A 7 -16.90 19.52 -4.74
C LEU A 7 -16.04 20.34 -5.72
N ALA A 8 -15.66 19.73 -6.85
CA ALA A 8 -14.95 20.40 -7.93
C ALA A 8 -15.75 21.59 -8.50
N ALA A 9 -17.04 21.41 -8.79
CA ALA A 9 -17.90 22.48 -9.29
C ALA A 9 -18.11 23.60 -8.26
N ALA A 10 -18.20 23.25 -6.97
CA ALA A 10 -18.30 24.23 -5.90
C ALA A 10 -17.01 25.06 -5.75
N ALA A 11 -15.84 24.42 -5.81
CA ALA A 11 -14.55 25.12 -5.73
C ALA A 11 -14.31 26.03 -6.94
N ASP A 12 -14.64 25.54 -8.13
CA ASP A 12 -14.57 26.30 -9.39
C ASP A 12 -15.49 27.53 -9.37
N ARG A 13 -16.69 27.42 -8.79
CA ARG A 13 -17.58 28.56 -8.57
C ARG A 13 -16.97 29.58 -7.60
N LEU A 14 -16.44 29.13 -6.46
CA LEU A 14 -15.81 30.02 -5.47
C LEU A 14 -14.64 30.81 -6.06
N LEU A 15 -13.82 30.17 -6.90
CA LEU A 15 -12.71 30.83 -7.60
C LEU A 15 -13.16 31.90 -8.61
N ARG A 16 -14.37 31.76 -9.19
CA ARG A 16 -14.93 32.75 -10.12
C ARG A 16 -15.64 33.90 -9.42
N GLU A 17 -16.35 33.60 -8.34
CA GLU A 17 -17.24 34.56 -7.66
C GLU A 17 -16.49 35.41 -6.63
N HIS A 18 -15.32 34.97 -6.18
CA HIS A 18 -14.54 35.64 -5.14
C HIS A 18 -13.06 35.75 -5.50
N THR A 19 -12.44 36.87 -5.09
CA THR A 19 -10.99 36.99 -5.08
C THR A 19 -10.44 36.13 -3.94
N VAL A 20 -9.88 34.98 -4.29
CA VAL A 20 -9.19 34.08 -3.35
C VAL A 20 -7.71 34.09 -3.69
N GLU A 21 -6.85 34.26 -2.69
CA GLU A 21 -5.39 34.40 -2.88
C GLU A 21 -4.61 33.39 -2.03
N GLY A 22 -3.33 33.24 -2.36
CA GLY A 22 -2.38 32.38 -1.65
C GLY A 22 -2.82 30.92 -1.59
N ARG A 23 -2.55 30.27 -0.45
CA ARG A 23 -2.79 28.82 -0.25
C ARG A 23 -4.26 28.41 -0.44
N ALA A 24 -5.20 29.30 -0.13
CA ALA A 24 -6.62 29.01 -0.33
C ALA A 24 -6.95 28.87 -1.83
N ALA A 25 -6.38 29.74 -2.68
CA ALA A 25 -6.56 29.68 -4.13
C ALA A 25 -5.94 28.40 -4.72
N GLU A 26 -4.76 28.01 -4.24
CA GLU A 26 -4.07 26.78 -4.65
C GLU A 26 -4.92 25.53 -4.35
N VAL A 27 -5.45 25.44 -3.13
CA VAL A 27 -6.31 24.31 -2.70
C VAL A 27 -7.60 24.26 -3.51
N LEU A 28 -8.30 25.39 -3.66
CA LEU A 28 -9.53 25.43 -4.44
C LEU A 28 -9.27 25.06 -5.91
N THR A 29 -8.12 25.47 -6.47
CA THR A 29 -7.74 25.14 -7.85
C THR A 29 -7.48 23.63 -7.98
N ALA A 30 -6.78 23.02 -7.02
CA ALA A 30 -6.58 21.58 -6.99
C ALA A 30 -7.90 20.80 -6.89
N ILE A 31 -8.83 21.27 -6.05
CA ILE A 31 -10.17 20.68 -5.90
C ILE A 31 -10.99 20.84 -7.18
N ALA A 32 -10.98 22.03 -7.80
CA ALA A 32 -11.68 22.30 -9.05
C ALA A 32 -11.17 21.40 -10.20
N ALA A 33 -9.86 21.13 -10.23
CA ALA A 33 -9.24 20.25 -11.21
C ALA A 33 -9.57 18.75 -11.02
N ALA A 34 -10.08 18.34 -9.86
CA ALA A 34 -10.38 16.94 -9.50
C ALA A 34 -11.67 16.41 -10.17
N THR A 35 -11.79 16.57 -11.48
CA THR A 35 -12.89 16.03 -12.29
C THR A 35 -12.81 14.50 -12.40
N PRO A 36 -13.91 13.79 -12.72
CA PRO A 36 -13.88 12.34 -12.92
C PRO A 36 -12.83 11.87 -13.94
N ALA A 37 -12.65 12.61 -15.05
CA ALA A 37 -11.65 12.30 -16.07
C ALA A 37 -10.22 12.46 -15.54
N HIS A 38 -9.96 13.52 -14.77
CA HIS A 38 -8.67 13.74 -14.12
C HIS A 38 -8.34 12.64 -13.10
N LEU A 39 -9.31 12.29 -12.24
CA LEU A 39 -9.15 11.22 -11.26
C LEU A 39 -8.92 9.85 -11.93
N GLN A 40 -9.62 9.55 -13.03
CA GLN A 40 -9.38 8.34 -13.81
C GLN A 40 -7.96 8.32 -14.41
N ALA A 41 -7.47 9.45 -14.91
CA ALA A 41 -6.10 9.56 -15.42
C ALA A 41 -5.06 9.37 -14.31
N ARG A 42 -5.30 9.95 -13.13
CA ARG A 42 -4.48 9.73 -11.93
C ARG A 42 -4.47 8.27 -11.49
N ALA A 43 -5.61 7.59 -11.49
CA ALA A 43 -5.71 6.16 -11.17
C ALA A 43 -4.90 5.30 -12.17
N ARG A 44 -5.01 5.59 -13.48
CA ARG A 44 -4.22 4.91 -14.52
C ARG A 44 -2.71 5.17 -14.36
N ARG A 45 -2.30 6.39 -13.97
CA ARG A 45 -0.89 6.70 -13.67
C ARG A 45 -0.40 5.88 -12.48
N LEU A 46 -1.17 5.81 -11.40
CA LEU A 46 -0.80 5.00 -10.23
C LEU A 46 -0.65 3.52 -10.60
N GLN A 47 -1.59 2.95 -11.36
CA GLN A 47 -1.49 1.57 -11.84
C GLN A 47 -0.23 1.31 -12.68
N ARG A 48 0.18 2.27 -13.53
CA ARG A 48 1.43 2.17 -14.30
C ARG A 48 2.67 2.20 -13.41
N ILE A 49 2.68 3.03 -12.36
CA ILE A 49 3.79 3.09 -11.39
C ILE A 49 3.91 1.77 -10.64
N LEU A 50 2.79 1.25 -10.14
CA LEU A 50 2.75 0.01 -9.36
C LEU A 50 3.03 -1.23 -10.21
N ARG A 51 2.72 -1.20 -11.51
CA ARG A 51 2.77 -2.38 -12.41
C ARG A 51 2.02 -3.59 -11.82
N ALA A 52 0.98 -3.33 -11.03
CA ALA A 52 0.21 -4.34 -10.32
C ALA A 52 -1.19 -3.80 -10.00
N ARG A 53 -2.12 -4.72 -9.75
CA ARG A 53 -3.41 -4.40 -9.12
C ARG A 53 -3.29 -4.64 -7.63
N ILE A 54 -4.00 -3.83 -6.84
CA ILE A 54 -4.16 -4.05 -5.39
C ILE A 54 -5.58 -4.57 -5.21
N PRO A 55 -5.77 -5.89 -5.13
CA PRO A 55 -7.11 -6.45 -5.05
C PRO A 55 -7.66 -6.44 -3.63
N VAL A 56 -6.78 -6.34 -2.62
CA VAL A 56 -7.12 -6.32 -1.21
C VAL A 56 -6.05 -5.57 -0.42
N LEU A 57 -6.47 -4.88 0.65
CA LEU A 57 -5.60 -4.29 1.66
C LEU A 57 -5.67 -5.13 2.94
N PRO A 58 -4.59 -5.19 3.74
CA PRO A 58 -4.63 -5.82 5.06
C PRO A 58 -5.74 -5.22 5.93
N PRO A 59 -6.45 -6.02 6.74
CA PRO A 59 -7.49 -5.51 7.66
C PRO A 59 -6.92 -4.48 8.65
N ASP A 60 -5.65 -4.60 9.03
CA ASP A 60 -4.93 -3.62 9.85
C ASP A 60 -4.78 -2.25 9.18
N CYS A 61 -5.04 -2.09 7.88
CA CYS A 61 -5.13 -0.77 7.25
C CYS A 61 -6.21 0.11 7.89
N ARG A 62 -7.17 -0.48 8.61
CA ARG A 62 -8.10 0.26 9.48
C ARG A 62 -7.42 1.14 10.53
N HIS A 63 -6.18 0.83 10.93
CA HIS A 63 -5.42 1.60 11.93
C HIS A 63 -4.90 2.93 11.39
N VAL A 64 -4.97 3.12 10.07
CA VAL A 64 -4.51 4.32 9.36
C VAL A 64 -5.57 4.81 8.39
N ASP A 65 -6.86 4.55 8.68
CA ASP A 65 -8.01 4.96 7.86
C ASP A 65 -7.91 4.58 6.38
N TYR A 66 -7.17 3.50 6.09
CA TYR A 66 -6.82 3.05 4.73
C TYR A 66 -5.96 4.04 3.91
N ASP A 67 -5.42 5.09 4.53
CA ASP A 67 -4.47 6.04 3.93
C ASP A 67 -3.07 5.46 3.87
N VAL A 68 -2.89 4.50 2.96
CA VAL A 68 -1.63 3.80 2.71
C VAL A 68 -1.05 4.16 1.36
N ILE A 69 0.28 4.28 1.29
CA ILE A 69 1.02 4.31 0.04
C ILE A 69 1.43 2.87 -0.31
N PRO A 70 0.89 2.29 -1.40
CA PRO A 70 1.25 0.94 -1.79
C PRO A 70 2.63 0.90 -2.47
N VAL A 71 3.47 -0.04 -2.05
CA VAL A 71 4.79 -0.33 -2.64
C VAL A 71 4.86 -1.81 -2.94
N MET A 72 4.86 -2.19 -4.22
CA MET A 72 4.94 -3.60 -4.61
C MET A 72 6.39 -4.07 -4.51
N ILE A 73 6.68 -5.00 -3.60
CA ILE A 73 8.02 -5.59 -3.44
C ILE A 73 8.11 -7.02 -4.00
N SER A 74 6.96 -7.65 -4.21
CA SER A 74 6.81 -8.94 -4.84
C SER A 74 5.54 -8.97 -5.69
N GLU A 75 5.38 -10.05 -6.44
CA GLU A 75 4.20 -10.40 -7.22
C GLU A 75 3.85 -11.85 -6.93
N GLY A 76 2.59 -12.23 -7.06
CA GLY A 76 2.21 -13.61 -6.80
C GLY A 76 1.86 -13.88 -5.34
N CYS A 77 1.54 -15.15 -5.10
CA CYS A 77 1.35 -15.74 -3.79
C CYS A 77 2.01 -17.12 -3.81
N LEU A 78 2.64 -17.54 -2.71
CA LEU A 78 3.17 -18.91 -2.62
C LEU A 78 2.06 -19.97 -2.75
N TYR A 79 0.86 -19.67 -2.24
CA TYR A 79 -0.18 -20.70 -2.05
C TYR A 79 -1.21 -20.79 -3.16
N ASN A 80 -1.58 -19.67 -3.79
CA ASN A 80 -2.63 -19.63 -4.80
C ASN A 80 -3.92 -20.38 -4.41
N CYS A 81 -4.33 -20.27 -3.14
CA CYS A 81 -5.42 -21.04 -2.52
C CYS A 81 -6.70 -21.09 -3.37
N GLY A 82 -7.44 -22.21 -3.31
CA GLY A 82 -8.66 -22.42 -4.10
C GLY A 82 -9.73 -21.36 -3.87
N PHE A 83 -9.89 -20.89 -2.62
CA PHE A 83 -10.89 -19.89 -2.24
C PHE A 83 -10.49 -18.44 -2.60
N CYS A 84 -9.21 -18.18 -2.85
CA CYS A 84 -8.69 -16.82 -2.96
C CYS A 84 -9.05 -16.20 -4.32
N ARG A 85 -10.14 -15.42 -4.38
CA ARG A 85 -10.58 -14.71 -5.60
C ARG A 85 -9.69 -13.55 -6.01
N VAL A 86 -8.85 -13.08 -5.09
CA VAL A 86 -7.92 -11.96 -5.27
C VAL A 86 -6.50 -12.43 -5.63
N LYS A 87 -6.31 -13.74 -5.88
CA LYS A 87 -5.00 -14.27 -6.28
C LYS A 87 -4.62 -13.83 -7.68
N THR A 88 -3.34 -13.56 -7.87
CA THR A 88 -2.76 -13.45 -9.20
C THR A 88 -2.44 -14.86 -9.70
N THR A 89 -2.62 -15.12 -10.99
CA THR A 89 -2.24 -16.42 -11.60
C THR A 89 -0.74 -16.58 -11.80
N ALA A 90 0.05 -15.52 -11.58
CA ALA A 90 1.49 -15.55 -11.63
C ALA A 90 2.10 -16.25 -10.41
N GLY A 91 3.17 -17.02 -10.63
CA GLY A 91 4.00 -17.55 -9.55
C GLY A 91 4.64 -16.42 -8.73
N PHE A 92 5.04 -16.75 -7.50
CA PHE A 92 5.69 -15.79 -6.63
C PHE A 92 7.02 -15.30 -7.20
N ARG A 93 7.24 -13.98 -7.18
CA ARG A 93 8.50 -13.36 -7.62
C ARG A 93 8.78 -12.09 -6.84
N VAL A 94 10.01 -11.97 -6.34
CA VAL A 94 10.51 -10.74 -5.72
C VAL A 94 10.93 -9.75 -6.81
N ARG A 95 10.56 -8.47 -6.65
CA ARG A 95 11.00 -7.40 -7.56
C ARG A 95 12.45 -7.01 -7.29
N SER A 96 13.16 -6.56 -8.32
CA SER A 96 14.55 -6.15 -8.14
C SER A 96 14.65 -4.92 -7.23
N PRO A 97 15.77 -4.73 -6.50
CA PRO A 97 15.97 -3.54 -5.69
C PRO A 97 15.88 -2.24 -6.50
N ALA A 98 16.30 -2.25 -7.77
CA ALA A 98 16.19 -1.11 -8.67
C ALA A 98 14.73 -0.80 -9.02
N ASP A 99 13.95 -1.84 -9.34
CA ASP A 99 12.51 -1.70 -9.63
C ASP A 99 11.74 -1.12 -8.44
N ILE A 100 12.05 -1.58 -7.22
CA ILE A 100 11.40 -1.11 -6.00
C ILE A 100 11.74 0.36 -5.75
N ARG A 101 13.01 0.75 -5.89
CA ARG A 101 13.43 2.17 -5.74
C ARG A 101 12.76 3.07 -6.76
N GLN A 102 12.81 2.70 -8.04
CA GLN A 102 12.20 3.49 -9.11
C GLN A 102 10.68 3.68 -8.90
N GLN A 103 9.99 2.63 -8.43
CA GLN A 103 8.59 2.73 -8.05
C GLN A 103 8.38 3.72 -6.90
N ILE A 104 9.18 3.65 -5.83
CA ILE A 104 9.07 4.58 -4.68
C ILE A 104 9.34 6.02 -5.10
N ASP A 105 10.32 6.26 -5.97
CA ASP A 105 10.61 7.60 -6.51
C ASP A 105 9.43 8.15 -7.32
N ALA A 106 8.87 7.31 -8.20
CA ALA A 106 7.70 7.69 -9.00
C ALA A 106 6.45 7.90 -8.13
N LEU A 107 6.29 7.16 -7.03
CA LEU A 107 5.21 7.38 -6.05
C LEU A 107 5.40 8.72 -5.34
N ALA A 108 6.62 9.06 -4.95
CA ALA A 108 6.89 10.33 -4.29
C ALA A 108 6.56 11.52 -5.21
N GLU A 109 6.88 11.43 -6.51
CA GLU A 109 6.44 12.41 -7.51
C GLU A 109 4.93 12.38 -7.77
N TYR A 110 4.29 11.23 -7.63
CA TYR A 110 2.85 11.07 -7.84
C TYR A 110 2.03 11.75 -6.75
N PHE A 111 2.40 11.54 -5.49
CA PHE A 111 1.73 12.13 -4.33
C PHE A 111 2.16 13.60 -4.12
N GLY A 112 3.42 13.93 -4.38
CA GLY A 112 3.90 15.31 -4.29
C GLY A 112 3.64 15.92 -2.92
N ALA A 113 2.97 17.08 -2.89
CA ALA A 113 2.63 17.78 -1.65
C ALA A 113 1.70 16.99 -0.72
N ASP A 114 0.92 16.04 -1.27
CA ASP A 114 -0.01 15.22 -0.47
C ASP A 114 0.71 14.23 0.45
N LEU A 115 2.01 13.97 0.23
CA LEU A 115 2.81 13.06 1.08
C LEU A 115 2.77 13.43 2.57
N ALA A 116 2.60 14.71 2.90
CA ALA A 116 2.46 15.17 4.28
C ALA A 116 1.25 14.55 5.01
N ASN A 117 0.26 14.06 4.27
CA ASN A 117 -0.95 13.42 4.78
C ASN A 117 -0.85 11.89 4.86
N TYR A 118 0.30 11.30 4.53
CA TYR A 118 0.49 9.85 4.57
C TYR A 118 1.61 9.49 5.54
N ASN A 119 1.42 8.44 6.33
CA ASN A 119 2.51 7.86 7.14
C ASN A 119 2.62 6.34 7.04
N ALA A 120 1.79 5.70 6.22
CA ALA A 120 1.67 4.25 6.18
C ALA A 120 2.11 3.70 4.83
N LEU A 121 2.92 2.64 4.84
CA LEU A 121 3.26 1.86 3.66
C LEU A 121 2.50 0.54 3.68
N PHE A 122 1.91 0.18 2.55
CA PHE A 122 1.48 -1.19 2.31
C PHE A 122 2.49 -1.86 1.38
N LEU A 123 3.26 -2.81 1.89
CA LEU A 123 4.16 -3.62 1.06
C LEU A 123 3.34 -4.70 0.40
N GLY A 124 3.06 -4.45 -0.87
CA GLY A 124 1.94 -5.06 -1.56
C GLY A 124 2.21 -6.41 -2.19
N GLN A 125 1.08 -6.99 -2.61
CA GLN A 125 0.81 -8.34 -3.11
C GLN A 125 0.80 -9.43 -2.01
N ASN A 126 0.12 -10.52 -2.34
CA ASN A 126 -0.53 -11.47 -1.45
C ASN A 126 0.36 -12.07 -0.35
N ASP A 127 1.65 -12.27 -0.64
CA ASP A 127 2.60 -12.87 0.30
C ASP A 127 3.91 -12.07 0.30
N ALA A 128 3.81 -10.78 0.59
CA ALA A 128 4.97 -9.90 0.62
C ALA A 128 6.02 -10.32 1.66
N LEU A 129 5.63 -11.05 2.71
CA LEU A 129 6.56 -11.59 3.71
C LEU A 129 7.59 -12.54 3.09
N ALA A 130 7.17 -13.35 2.10
CA ALA A 130 8.04 -14.26 1.37
C ALA A 130 9.16 -13.54 0.58
N ALA A 131 9.13 -12.20 0.44
CA ALA A 131 10.21 -11.43 -0.16
C ALA A 131 11.46 -11.34 0.75
N GLY A 132 11.31 -11.72 2.02
CA GLY A 132 12.38 -11.74 3.01
C GLY A 132 12.62 -10.39 3.69
N SER A 133 13.07 -10.44 4.94
CA SER A 133 13.28 -9.27 5.80
C SER A 133 14.21 -8.23 5.18
N ALA A 134 15.25 -8.64 4.45
CA ALA A 134 16.19 -7.74 3.79
C ALA A 134 15.54 -6.91 2.68
N THR A 135 14.59 -7.48 1.93
CA THR A 135 13.85 -6.76 0.89
C THR A 135 12.86 -5.80 1.53
N ILE A 136 12.12 -6.28 2.53
CA ILE A 136 11.14 -5.50 3.30
C ILE A 136 11.79 -4.28 3.94
N CYS A 137 12.89 -4.47 4.67
CA CYS A 137 13.56 -3.38 5.38
C CYS A 137 14.11 -2.34 4.41
N ARG A 138 14.76 -2.77 3.32
CA ARG A 138 15.28 -1.86 2.29
C ARG A 138 14.17 -1.02 1.67
N ALA A 139 13.02 -1.61 1.38
CA ALA A 139 11.87 -0.90 0.83
C ALA A 139 11.25 0.07 1.87
N ALA A 140 11.09 -0.39 3.11
CA ALA A 140 10.55 0.40 4.21
C ALA A 140 11.44 1.60 4.55
N GLU A 141 12.76 1.42 4.66
CA GLU A 141 13.71 2.49 4.96
C GLU A 141 13.85 3.51 3.82
N TYR A 142 13.83 3.04 2.57
CA TYR A 142 13.85 3.93 1.43
C TYR A 142 12.55 4.72 1.34
N GLY A 143 11.41 4.04 1.50
CA GLY A 143 10.08 4.64 1.56
C GLY A 143 9.95 5.66 2.70
N TYR A 144 10.46 5.33 3.89
CA TYR A 144 10.45 6.20 5.07
C TYR A 144 10.96 7.61 4.77
N ARG A 145 12.15 7.67 4.15
CA ARG A 145 12.83 8.91 3.79
C ARG A 145 12.20 9.53 2.55
N ARG A 146 12.05 8.75 1.48
CA ARG A 146 11.69 9.26 0.15
C ARG A 146 10.24 9.73 0.06
N LEU A 147 9.33 9.05 0.77
CA LEU A 147 7.91 9.40 0.88
C LEU A 147 7.62 10.31 2.07
N GLY A 148 8.66 10.71 2.82
CA GLY A 148 8.54 11.75 3.86
C GLY A 148 7.74 11.33 5.09
N GLN A 149 7.70 10.04 5.44
CA GLN A 149 6.98 9.56 6.63
C GLN A 149 7.49 10.23 7.92
N GLU A 150 8.77 10.62 7.97
CA GLU A 150 9.36 11.35 9.11
C GLU A 150 8.84 12.79 9.26
N ARG A 151 8.37 13.39 8.16
CA ARG A 151 7.82 14.75 8.06
C ARG A 151 6.29 14.76 7.93
N SER A 152 5.66 13.61 8.05
CA SER A 152 4.21 13.48 7.98
C SER A 152 3.54 14.24 9.12
N LEU A 153 2.40 14.84 8.83
CA LEU A 153 1.52 15.44 9.82
C LEU A 153 0.86 14.35 10.70
N ILE A 154 0.79 13.12 10.19
CA ILE A 154 0.26 11.95 10.91
C ILE A 154 1.42 11.23 11.61
N ARG A 155 1.30 11.03 12.93
CA ARG A 155 2.35 10.41 13.76
C ARG A 155 2.23 8.89 13.80
N GLY A 156 3.35 8.22 14.08
CA GLY A 156 3.40 6.76 14.23
C GLY A 156 3.42 6.05 12.87
N PRO A 157 4.54 6.12 12.13
CA PRO A 157 4.64 5.54 10.80
C PRO A 157 4.50 4.01 10.87
N VAL A 158 3.79 3.43 9.91
CA VAL A 158 3.53 1.99 9.87
C VAL A 158 3.91 1.36 8.54
N VAL A 159 4.20 0.07 8.59
CA VAL A 159 4.37 -0.80 7.43
C VAL A 159 3.42 -1.97 7.59
N LEU A 160 2.56 -2.21 6.61
CA LEU A 160 1.60 -3.30 6.61
C LEU A 160 1.91 -4.25 5.46
N LEU A 161 1.80 -5.56 5.70
CA LEU A 161 2.00 -6.59 4.69
C LEU A 161 1.22 -7.86 5.01
N PHE A 162 1.01 -8.67 3.98
CA PHE A 162 0.51 -10.04 4.12
C PHE A 162 1.68 -11.03 4.18
N GLY A 163 1.46 -12.15 4.87
CA GLY A 163 2.36 -13.30 4.88
C GLY A 163 1.58 -14.62 4.88
N SER A 164 2.14 -15.62 4.22
CA SER A 164 1.74 -17.02 4.39
C SER A 164 2.28 -17.61 5.70
N VAL A 165 1.76 -18.77 6.09
CA VAL A 165 2.27 -19.53 7.24
C VAL A 165 3.74 -19.90 7.03
N ASP A 166 4.11 -20.39 5.85
CA ASP A 166 5.48 -20.82 5.58
C ASP A 166 6.46 -19.64 5.53
N SER A 167 6.06 -18.50 4.94
CA SER A 167 6.91 -17.30 4.96
C SER A 167 7.13 -16.77 6.38
N PHE A 168 6.15 -16.93 7.27
CA PHE A 168 6.28 -16.58 8.68
C PHE A 168 7.17 -17.56 9.44
N LEU A 169 6.98 -18.87 9.25
CA LEU A 169 7.80 -19.91 9.87
C LEU A 169 9.26 -19.89 9.39
N ALA A 170 9.50 -19.37 8.19
CA ALA A 170 10.84 -19.18 7.64
C ALA A 170 11.59 -17.98 8.27
N LEU A 171 10.94 -17.13 9.05
CA LEU A 171 11.60 -16.00 9.72
C LEU A 171 12.49 -16.50 10.85
N THR A 172 13.71 -15.99 10.89
CA THR A 172 14.61 -16.17 12.04
C THR A 172 14.43 -15.07 13.07
N GLU A 173 14.93 -15.27 14.29
CA GLU A 173 15.03 -14.21 15.31
C GLU A 173 15.78 -12.98 14.79
N ALA A 174 16.82 -13.18 13.96
CA ALA A 174 17.55 -12.10 13.33
C ALA A 174 16.70 -11.32 12.32
N ASP A 175 15.79 -11.99 11.62
CA ASP A 175 14.84 -11.34 10.71
C ASP A 175 13.80 -10.53 11.48
N LEU A 176 13.26 -11.08 12.57
CA LEU A 176 12.33 -10.38 13.45
C LEU A 176 12.99 -9.15 14.10
N ALA A 177 14.21 -9.29 14.59
CA ALA A 177 14.98 -8.17 15.14
C ALA A 177 15.22 -7.07 14.09
N ARG A 178 15.52 -7.45 12.84
CA ARG A 178 15.69 -6.49 11.74
C ARG A 178 14.40 -5.74 11.44
N LEU A 179 13.26 -6.44 11.37
CA LEU A 179 11.95 -5.83 11.16
C LEU A 179 11.55 -4.90 12.31
N ALA A 180 11.81 -5.31 13.56
CA ALA A 180 11.55 -4.52 14.76
C ALA A 180 12.44 -3.28 14.88
N GLY A 181 13.61 -3.28 14.23
CA GLY A 181 14.53 -2.15 14.18
C GLY A 181 14.13 -1.03 13.21
N LEU A 182 13.09 -1.23 12.40
CA LEU A 182 12.59 -0.19 11.49
C LEU A 182 12.01 1.00 12.27
N PRO A 183 12.11 2.23 11.73
CA PRO A 183 11.46 3.39 12.34
C PRO A 183 9.92 3.30 12.29
N GLN A 184 9.38 2.42 11.44
CA GLN A 184 7.96 2.13 11.35
C GLN A 184 7.55 0.92 12.19
N ARG A 185 6.34 0.96 12.75
CA ARG A 185 5.71 -0.25 13.30
C ARG A 185 5.29 -1.18 12.17
N VAL A 186 5.68 -2.45 12.25
CA VAL A 186 5.37 -3.46 11.23
C VAL A 186 4.15 -4.29 11.64
N PHE A 187 3.16 -4.39 10.76
CA PHE A 187 1.97 -5.25 10.89
C PHE A 187 2.03 -6.36 9.85
N ILE A 188 2.12 -7.61 10.30
CA ILE A 188 2.15 -8.79 9.43
C ILE A 188 0.83 -9.52 9.56
N ASN A 189 0.06 -9.56 8.48
CA ASN A 189 -1.21 -10.27 8.41
C ASN A 189 -1.01 -11.69 7.88
N ILE A 190 -1.13 -12.68 8.77
CA ILE A 190 -0.96 -14.09 8.43
C ILE A 190 -2.30 -14.74 8.09
N GLY A 191 -2.41 -15.23 6.85
CA GLY A 191 -3.51 -16.10 6.45
C GLY A 191 -3.29 -17.50 6.98
N LEU A 192 -3.94 -17.88 8.08
CA LEU A 192 -3.90 -19.24 8.64
C LEU A 192 -5.07 -20.11 8.16
N GLU A 193 -6.28 -19.54 8.15
CA GLU A 193 -7.58 -20.14 7.79
C GLU A 193 -8.03 -21.40 8.55
N SER A 194 -7.17 -22.40 8.76
CA SER A 194 -7.47 -23.62 9.50
C SER A 194 -6.20 -24.36 9.92
N PHE A 195 -6.30 -25.16 10.99
CA PHE A 195 -5.29 -26.14 11.41
C PHE A 195 -5.76 -27.60 11.17
N HIS A 196 -6.93 -27.78 10.55
CA HIS A 196 -7.53 -29.09 10.31
C HIS A 196 -7.28 -29.52 8.85
N GLY A 197 -6.54 -30.61 8.64
CA GLY A 197 -6.14 -31.10 7.31
C GLY A 197 -7.27 -31.20 6.29
N PRO A 198 -8.41 -31.86 6.58
CA PRO A 198 -9.55 -31.90 5.66
C PRO A 198 -10.11 -30.54 5.28
N SER A 199 -10.07 -29.56 6.19
CA SER A 199 -10.48 -28.18 5.90
C SER A 199 -9.50 -27.49 4.96
N LEU A 200 -8.19 -27.66 5.20
CA LEU A 200 -7.13 -27.13 4.33
C LEU A 200 -7.20 -27.73 2.92
N ALA A 201 -7.43 -29.04 2.81
CA ALA A 201 -7.63 -29.73 1.54
C ALA A 201 -8.84 -29.17 0.78
N ARG A 202 -9.98 -28.97 1.47
CA ARG A 202 -11.18 -28.35 0.87
C ARG A 202 -10.93 -26.91 0.40
N LEU A 203 -10.10 -26.15 1.12
CA LEU A 203 -9.70 -24.79 0.75
C LEU A 203 -8.63 -24.76 -0.36
N ALA A 204 -8.10 -25.92 -0.73
CA ALA A 204 -6.91 -26.07 -1.57
C ALA A 204 -5.78 -25.15 -1.11
N LYS A 205 -5.52 -25.13 0.19
CA LYS A 205 -4.42 -24.38 0.80
C LYS A 205 -3.26 -25.35 1.07
N PRO A 206 -2.06 -25.10 0.52
CA PRO A 206 -0.93 -26.03 0.58
C PRO A 206 -0.16 -25.87 1.90
N VAL A 207 -0.84 -26.03 3.03
CA VAL A 207 -0.22 -26.08 4.36
C VAL A 207 -0.32 -27.51 4.86
N ASP A 208 0.80 -28.06 5.30
CA ASP A 208 0.84 -29.34 6.00
C ASP A 208 0.58 -29.11 7.50
N PRO A 209 -0.52 -29.64 8.08
CA PRO A 209 -0.80 -29.47 9.50
C PRO A 209 0.15 -30.28 10.42
N GLY A 210 0.96 -31.19 9.86
CA GLY A 210 1.80 -32.12 10.64
C GLY A 210 1.07 -33.39 11.07
#